data_AF-A0A7S2CQF2-F1
#
_entry.id   AF-A0A7S2CQF2-F1
#
_cell.length_a   1.000
_cell.length_b   1.000
_cell.length_c   1.000
_cell.angle_alpha   90.00
_cell.angle_beta   90.00
_cell.angle_gamma   90.00
#
_symmetry.space_group_name_H-M   'P 1'
#
loop_
_entity.id
_entity.type
_entity.pdbx_description
1 polymer ?
#
loop_
_entity_poly.entity_id
_entity_poly.type
_entity_poly.pdbx_seq_one_letter_code
_entity_poly.pdbx_strand_id
1 'polypeptide(L)'
;NDVTGGGVIQFRDVVVACQDVGALPAALDGIIGISLLASNEKHSGVLELDFQNMKVRFFTGANMPPPPATDVIGTAALFRTSMGVPALSACWLNGRGPTRLLFDTGASSSLLDTRVASDLSLRLDPSG
;
A
#
# COMPACT_ATOMS: atom_id res chain seq x y z
N ASN A 1 6.26 -29.69 12.44
CA ASN A 1 6.06 -28.45 13.20
C ASN A 1 5.25 -27.49 12.35
N ASP A 2 3.93 -27.58 12.50
CA ASP A 2 2.96 -26.75 11.79
C ASP A 2 3.11 -25.28 12.15
N VAL A 3 3.20 -24.42 11.13
CA VAL A 3 3.24 -22.96 11.26
C VAL A 3 1.81 -22.44 11.07
N THR A 4 0.94 -22.65 12.05
CA THR A 4 -0.44 -22.11 12.06
C THR A 4 -0.61 -21.12 13.21
N GLY A 5 0.14 -20.01 13.16
CA GLY A 5 0.05 -18.90 14.10
C GLY A 5 -0.70 -17.69 13.55
N GLY A 6 -1.71 -17.89 12.71
CA GLY A 6 -2.53 -16.80 12.18
C GLY A 6 -3.58 -16.36 13.22
N GLY A 7 -3.28 -15.31 13.99
CA GLY A 7 -4.27 -14.69 14.88
C GLY A 7 -5.44 -14.11 14.07
N VAL A 8 -6.66 -14.21 14.61
CA VAL A 8 -7.85 -13.56 14.02
C VAL A 8 -7.79 -12.06 14.30
N ILE A 9 -7.86 -11.24 13.25
CA ILE A 9 -7.96 -9.79 13.37
C ILE A 9 -9.44 -9.40 13.43
N GLN A 10 -9.83 -8.64 14.45
CA GLN A 10 -11.19 -8.12 14.60
C GLN A 10 -11.16 -6.59 14.53
N PHE A 11 -11.77 -6.03 13.50
CA PHE A 11 -12.04 -4.60 13.44
C PHE A 11 -13.36 -4.30 14.18
N ARG A 12 -13.41 -3.20 14.95
CA ARG A 12 -14.61 -2.73 15.66
C ARG A 12 -14.94 -1.31 15.21
N ASP A 13 -16.21 -0.95 15.28
CA ASP A 13 -16.72 0.40 14.96
C ASP A 13 -16.25 0.92 13.58
N VAL A 14 -16.29 0.03 12.58
CA VAL A 14 -15.77 0.30 11.24
C VAL A 14 -16.72 1.13 10.40
N VAL A 15 -16.14 2.12 9.69
CA VAL A 15 -16.83 2.84 8.62
C VAL A 15 -16.43 2.21 7.29
N VAL A 16 -17.36 1.48 6.69
CA VAL A 16 -17.20 0.82 5.39
C VAL A 16 -18.31 1.26 4.45
N ALA A 17 -17.99 1.36 3.16
CA ALA A 17 -18.97 1.50 2.09
C ALA A 17 -19.17 0.14 1.42
N CYS A 18 -20.39 -0.15 0.99
CA CYS A 18 -20.69 -1.30 0.16
C CYS A 18 -20.65 -0.87 -1.31
N GLN A 19 -19.85 -1.57 -2.11
CA GLN A 19 -19.75 -1.36 -3.55
C GLN A 19 -19.77 -2.73 -4.23
N ASP A 20 -20.39 -2.81 -5.41
CA ASP A 20 -20.21 -3.98 -6.28
C ASP A 20 -18.76 -4.01 -6.77
N VAL A 21 -18.02 -5.01 -6.29
CA VAL A 21 -16.59 -5.21 -6.54
C VAL A 21 -16.37 -6.34 -7.54
N GLY A 22 -17.17 -6.39 -8.61
CA GLY A 22 -17.17 -7.46 -9.62
C GLY A 22 -15.85 -7.78 -10.34
N ALA A 23 -14.77 -7.03 -10.08
CA ALA A 23 -13.41 -7.34 -10.53
C ALA A 23 -12.60 -8.18 -9.52
N LEU A 24 -13.11 -8.42 -8.31
CA LEU A 24 -12.43 -9.24 -7.33
C LEU A 24 -12.50 -10.73 -7.70
N PRO A 25 -11.42 -11.50 -7.45
CA PRO A 25 -11.48 -12.95 -7.45
C PRO A 25 -12.60 -13.46 -6.55
N ALA A 26 -13.28 -14.54 -6.95
CA ALA A 26 -14.40 -15.13 -6.21
C ALA A 26 -14.05 -15.59 -4.77
N ALA A 27 -12.77 -15.64 -4.44
CA ALA A 27 -12.27 -15.97 -3.10
C ALA A 27 -12.17 -14.76 -2.15
N LEU A 28 -12.45 -13.53 -2.63
CA LEU A 28 -12.35 -12.31 -1.84
C LEU A 28 -13.73 -11.65 -1.66
N ASP A 29 -14.05 -11.32 -0.41
CA ASP A 29 -15.32 -10.68 -0.04
C ASP A 29 -15.26 -9.13 -0.03
N GLY A 30 -14.08 -8.54 -0.27
CA GLY A 30 -13.92 -7.09 -0.28
C GLY A 30 -12.48 -6.60 -0.31
N ILE A 31 -12.32 -5.28 -0.15
CA ILE A 31 -11.04 -4.55 -0.18
C ILE A 31 -10.88 -3.77 1.12
N ILE A 32 -9.69 -3.83 1.73
CA ILE A 32 -9.36 -3.02 2.92
C ILE A 32 -8.90 -1.63 2.44
N GLY A 33 -9.77 -0.63 2.64
CA GLY A 33 -9.48 0.76 2.29
C GLY A 33 -8.75 1.53 3.39
N ILE A 34 -8.33 2.76 3.06
CA ILE A 34 -7.68 3.67 4.00
C ILE A 34 -8.55 3.99 5.22
N SER A 35 -9.88 3.89 5.12
CA SER A 35 -10.79 4.10 6.25
C SER A 35 -10.53 3.11 7.38
N LEU A 36 -10.15 1.86 7.06
CA LEU A 36 -9.77 0.84 8.05
C LEU A 36 -8.29 0.92 8.45
N LEU A 37 -7.42 1.26 7.50
CA LEU A 37 -5.98 1.40 7.78
C LEU A 37 -5.66 2.66 8.59
N ALA A 38 -6.50 3.69 8.51
CA ALA A 38 -6.33 4.97 9.19
C ALA A 38 -7.39 5.23 10.27
N SER A 39 -8.31 4.29 10.56
CA SER A 39 -9.37 4.52 11.55
C SER A 39 -8.80 4.65 12.96
N ASN A 40 -8.89 5.90 13.43
CA ASN A 40 -8.93 6.41 14.80
C ASN A 40 -7.58 6.65 15.48
N GLU A 41 -7.39 7.88 15.98
CA GLU A 41 -6.21 8.39 16.69
C GLU A 41 -5.79 7.56 17.92
N LYS A 42 -6.66 6.69 18.45
CA LYS A 42 -6.35 5.72 19.53
C LYS A 42 -5.74 4.41 19.04
N HIS A 43 -5.84 4.15 17.74
CA HIS A 43 -5.34 3.00 17.03
C HIS A 43 -4.64 3.49 15.76
N SER A 44 -3.74 4.48 15.90
CA SER A 44 -2.82 4.87 14.83
C SER A 44 -2.02 3.64 14.43
N GLY A 45 -2.63 2.91 13.50
CA GLY A 45 -2.40 1.52 13.22
C GLY A 45 -1.17 1.47 12.37
N VAL A 46 -0.03 1.24 13.01
CA VAL A 46 1.16 0.99 12.23
C VAL A 46 0.92 -0.35 11.55
N LEU A 47 0.94 -0.33 10.24
CA LEU A 47 0.79 -1.50 9.39
C LEU A 47 2.17 -1.97 8.98
N GLU A 48 2.43 -3.27 9.13
CA GLU A 48 3.52 -3.91 8.44
C GLU A 48 2.97 -4.91 7.42
N LEU A 49 3.49 -4.81 6.20
CA LEU A 49 3.29 -5.78 5.12
C LEU A 49 4.62 -6.52 4.90
N ASP A 50 4.67 -7.78 5.31
CA ASP A 50 5.80 -8.68 5.09
C ASP A 50 5.48 -9.58 3.89
N PHE A 51 5.88 -9.12 2.70
CA PHE A 51 5.68 -9.86 1.46
C PHE A 51 6.55 -11.11 1.34
N GLN A 52 7.66 -11.20 2.09
CA GLN A 52 8.50 -12.40 2.07
C GLN A 52 7.80 -13.57 2.76
N ASN A 53 7.16 -13.31 3.89
CA ASN A 53 6.42 -14.32 4.65
C ASN A 53 4.91 -14.31 4.41
N MET A 54 4.43 -13.42 3.53
CA MET A 54 3.01 -13.19 3.25
C MET A 54 2.19 -12.92 4.53
N LYS A 55 2.70 -12.05 5.40
CA LYS A 55 2.06 -11.67 6.66
C LYS A 55 1.69 -10.19 6.67
N VAL A 56 0.58 -9.90 7.36
CA VAL A 56 0.19 -8.54 7.72
C VAL A 56 0.13 -8.43 9.24
N ARG A 57 0.65 -7.32 9.78
CA ARG A 57 0.60 -7.02 11.22
C ARG A 57 0.08 -5.62 11.45
N PHE A 58 -0.82 -5.48 12.42
CA PHE A 58 -1.39 -4.21 12.86
C PHE A 58 -0.90 -3.93 14.28
N PHE A 59 -0.27 -2.79 14.50
CA PHE A 59 0.20 -2.37 15.83
C PHE A 59 -0.61 -1.17 16.30
N THR A 60 -0.85 -1.12 17.60
CA THR A 60 -1.16 0.16 18.27
C THR A 60 0.15 0.91 18.49
N GLY A 61 0.14 2.24 18.36
CA GLY A 61 1.35 3.07 18.33
C GLY A 61 2.37 2.88 19.47
N ALA A 62 1.99 2.25 20.59
CA ALA A 62 2.90 1.92 21.70
C ALA A 62 3.73 0.63 21.51
N ASN A 63 3.33 -0.27 20.61
CA ASN A 63 3.89 -1.64 20.51
C ASN A 63 4.52 -1.94 19.14
N MET A 64 4.98 -0.92 18.41
CA MET A 64 5.68 -1.17 17.16
C MET A 64 7.06 -1.78 17.46
N PRO A 65 7.36 -2.99 16.97
CA PRO A 65 8.73 -3.49 17.03
C PRO A 65 9.62 -2.58 16.16
N PRO A 66 10.90 -2.41 16.51
CA PRO A 66 11.83 -1.75 15.60
C PRO A 66 11.81 -2.49 14.25
N PRO A 67 11.97 -1.77 13.13
CA PRO A 67 12.14 -2.41 11.84
C PRO A 67 13.25 -3.46 11.95
N PRO A 68 13.09 -4.63 11.30
CA PRO A 68 14.18 -5.59 11.24
C PRO A 68 15.45 -4.90 10.73
N ALA A 69 16.62 -5.36 11.17
CA ALA A 69 17.90 -4.86 10.69
C ALA A 69 18.07 -5.24 9.22
N THR A 70 17.50 -4.41 8.34
CA THR A 70 17.51 -4.55 6.89
C THR A 70 18.24 -3.38 6.28
N ASP A 71 18.96 -3.63 5.19
CA ASP A 71 19.57 -2.57 4.41
C ASP A 71 18.48 -1.67 3.81
N VAL A 72 18.36 -0.46 4.34
CA VAL A 72 17.44 0.55 3.81
C VAL A 72 18.03 1.09 2.52
N ILE A 73 17.50 0.64 1.38
CA ILE A 73 17.95 1.07 0.04
C ILE A 73 17.34 2.41 -0.39
N GLY A 74 16.39 2.94 0.38
CA GLY A 74 15.78 4.24 0.12
C GLY A 74 14.69 4.61 1.12
N THR A 75 14.46 5.92 1.27
CA THR A 75 13.39 6.50 2.09
C THR A 75 12.74 7.61 1.28
N ALA A 76 11.41 7.68 1.30
CA ALA A 76 10.65 8.75 0.65
C ALA A 76 9.58 9.29 1.61
N ALA A 77 9.30 10.59 1.50
CA ALA A 77 8.23 11.20 2.27
C ALA A 77 6.87 10.87 1.65
N LEU A 78 5.92 10.47 2.50
CA LEU A 78 4.53 10.28 2.13
C LEU A 78 3.73 11.57 2.38
N PHE A 79 2.77 11.85 1.49
CA PHE A 79 1.72 12.83 1.71
C PHE A 79 0.36 12.22 1.38
N ARG A 80 -0.72 12.80 1.89
CA ARG A 80 -2.09 12.40 1.53
C ARG A 80 -2.61 13.31 0.41
N THR A 81 -3.22 12.71 -0.60
CA THR A 81 -3.98 13.47 -1.60
C THR A 81 -5.23 14.09 -0.96
N SER A 82 -5.95 14.95 -1.70
CA SER A 82 -7.24 15.49 -1.25
C SER A 82 -8.29 14.41 -0.96
N MET A 83 -8.14 13.22 -1.55
CA MET A 83 -8.99 12.04 -1.30
C MET A 83 -8.45 11.16 -0.16
N GLY A 84 -7.38 11.58 0.53
CA GLY A 84 -6.80 10.84 1.66
C GLY A 84 -5.90 9.66 1.29
N VAL A 85 -5.68 9.40 -0.02
CA VAL A 85 -4.84 8.31 -0.52
C VAL A 85 -3.36 8.65 -0.35
N PRO A 86 -2.51 7.72 0.15
CA PRO A 86 -1.09 7.97 0.30
C PRO A 86 -0.37 8.06 -1.04
N ALA A 87 0.53 9.05 -1.16
CA ALA A 87 1.36 9.29 -2.33
C ALA A 87 2.79 9.64 -1.90
N LEU A 88 3.77 9.27 -2.72
CA LEU A 88 5.17 9.58 -2.54
C LEU A 88 5.47 10.97 -3.14
N SER A 89 6.10 11.84 -2.35
CA SER A 89 6.32 13.25 -2.73
C SER A 89 7.38 13.45 -3.82
N ALA A 90 8.39 12.58 -3.86
CA ALA A 90 9.47 12.65 -4.83
C ALA A 90 10.09 11.26 -5.04
N CYS A 91 9.88 10.70 -6.23
CA CYS A 91 10.53 9.47 -6.68
C CYS A 91 11.39 9.75 -7.90
N TRP A 92 12.57 9.16 -7.94
CA TRP A 92 13.45 9.16 -9.10
C TRP A 92 13.39 7.78 -9.74
N LEU A 93 12.98 7.72 -11.00
CA LEU A 93 12.87 6.49 -11.77
C LEU A 93 14.00 6.48 -12.80
N ASN A 94 14.92 5.52 -12.70
CA ASN A 94 16.10 5.42 -13.57
C ASN A 94 16.89 6.74 -13.69
N GLY A 95 17.05 7.46 -12.57
CA GLY A 95 17.76 8.74 -12.53
C GLY A 95 16.98 9.93 -13.10
N ARG A 96 15.69 9.79 -13.44
CA ARG A 96 14.82 10.87 -13.91
C ARG A 96 13.68 11.15 -12.93
N GLY A 97 13.32 12.43 -12.75
CA GLY A 97 12.35 12.86 -11.76
C GLY A 97 12.56 14.32 -11.32
N PRO A 98 11.96 14.74 -10.19
CA PRO A 98 11.10 13.95 -9.31
C PRO A 98 9.70 13.73 -9.89
N THR A 99 9.18 12.51 -9.76
CA THR A 99 7.75 12.20 -10.02
C THR A 99 7.01 11.93 -8.70
N ARG A 100 5.69 12.18 -8.72
CA ARG A 100 4.79 11.88 -7.60
C ARG A 100 3.99 10.63 -7.97
N LEU A 101 4.04 9.62 -7.11
CA LEU A 101 3.41 8.32 -7.37
C LEU A 101 2.40 8.02 -6.26
N LEU A 102 1.23 7.49 -6.64
CA LEU A 102 0.31 6.89 -5.67
C LEU A 102 0.93 5.59 -5.13
N PHE A 103 0.83 5.38 -3.82
CA PHE A 103 1.21 4.12 -3.22
C PHE A 103 -0.01 3.20 -3.18
N ASP A 104 -0.14 2.34 -4.20
CA ASP A 104 -1.29 1.47 -4.41
C ASP A 104 -0.90 0.00 -4.18
N THR A 105 -1.29 -0.54 -3.03
CA THR A 105 -1.05 -1.95 -2.67
C THR A 105 -1.99 -2.92 -3.41
N GLY A 106 -3.05 -2.42 -4.05
CA GLY A 106 -3.98 -3.22 -4.85
C GLY A 106 -3.55 -3.38 -6.31
N ALA A 107 -2.56 -2.61 -6.78
CA ALA A 107 -2.05 -2.71 -8.14
C ALA A 107 -1.04 -3.86 -8.28
N SER A 108 -1.25 -4.75 -9.25
CA SER A 108 -0.31 -5.82 -9.59
C SER A 108 0.92 -5.31 -10.36
N SER A 109 0.86 -4.09 -10.90
CA SER A 109 1.92 -3.48 -11.68
C SER A 109 1.92 -1.97 -11.47
N SER A 110 3.10 -1.36 -11.50
CA SER A 110 3.21 0.10 -11.48
C SER A 110 2.79 0.66 -12.83
N LEU A 111 1.85 1.60 -12.81
CA LEU A 111 1.38 2.31 -14.00
C LEU A 111 1.91 3.74 -13.97
N LEU A 112 2.42 4.20 -15.10
CA LEU A 112 2.93 5.55 -15.28
C LEU A 112 2.04 6.31 -16.25
N ASP A 113 1.86 7.61 -16.03
CA ASP A 113 1.23 8.44 -17.04
C ASP A 113 2.13 8.55 -18.29
N THR A 114 1.52 8.82 -19.44
CA THR A 114 2.21 8.85 -20.73
C THR A 114 3.31 9.91 -20.80
N ARG A 115 3.17 11.03 -20.07
CA ARG A 115 4.21 12.06 -20.01
C ARG A 115 5.42 11.55 -19.24
N VAL A 116 5.21 10.96 -18.06
CA VAL A 116 6.29 10.35 -17.27
C VAL A 116 6.95 9.20 -18.03
N ALA A 117 6.18 8.35 -18.72
CA ALA A 117 6.74 7.28 -19.55
C ALA A 117 7.60 7.83 -20.69
N SER A 118 7.14 8.87 -21.38
CA SER A 118 7.90 9.57 -22.43
C SER A 118 9.19 10.19 -21.88
N ASP A 119 9.11 10.85 -20.72
CA ASP A 119 10.27 11.43 -20.02
C ASP A 119 11.27 10.37 -19.58
N LEU A 120 10.85 9.10 -19.43
CA LEU A 120 11.71 7.94 -19.20
C LEU A 120 12.20 7.28 -20.49
N SER A 121 11.82 7.79 -21.65
CA SER A 121 12.07 7.19 -22.96
C SER A 121 11.53 5.75 -23.07
N LEU A 122 10.47 5.45 -22.31
CA LEU A 122 9.73 4.20 -22.42
C LEU A 122 8.84 4.29 -23.66
N ARG A 123 8.86 3.23 -24.47
CA ARG A 123 7.94 3.10 -25.61
C ARG A 123 6.65 2.46 -25.11
N LEU A 124 5.52 3.03 -25.50
CA LEU A 124 4.24 2.33 -25.38
C LEU A 124 4.31 1.10 -26.28
N ASP A 125 4.01 -0.06 -25.73
CA ASP A 125 3.84 -1.27 -26.53
C ASP A 125 2.51 -1.16 -27.29
N PRO A 126 2.51 -1.13 -28.64
CA PRO A 126 1.29 -0.96 -29.42
C PRO A 126 0.33 -2.17 -29.37
N SER A 127 0.67 -3.27 -28.70
CA SER A 127 -0.23 -4.43 -28.51
C SER A 127 -1.10 -4.39 -27.24
N GLY A 128 -1.17 -3.25 -26.55
CA GLY A 128 -2.10 -3.03 -25.44
C GLY A 128 -3.55 -2.83 -25.87
#